data_AF-C9Y665-F1
#
_entry.id   AF-C9Y665-F1
#
_cell.length_a   1.000
_cell.length_b   1.000
_cell.length_c   1.000
_cell.angle_alpha   90.00
_cell.angle_beta   90.00
_cell.angle_gamma   90.00
#
_symmetry.space_group_name_H-M   'P 1'
#
loop_
_entity.id
_entity.type
_entity.pdbx_description
1 polymer ?
#
loop_
_entity_poly.entity_id
_entity_poly.type
_entity_poly.pdbx_seq_one_letter_code
_entity_poly.pdbx_strand_id
1 'polypeptide(L)'
;MTERLRIAVLSRNFSVTGGGAERYSISVVEQLAQQHEVHVFAQTISHDFPGVTYHQVPKPLERPRWINQLYFAWKTWRATRTG
;
A
#
# COMPACT_ATOMS: atom_id res chain seq x y z
N MET A 1 17.60 5.42 21.08
CA MET A 1 17.30 4.20 20.29
C MET A 1 15.88 4.37 19.80
N THR A 2 15.70 4.70 18.53
CA THR A 2 14.36 4.92 17.95
C THR A 2 13.79 3.54 17.61
N GLU A 3 12.71 3.16 18.26
CA GLU A 3 12.04 1.88 18.03
C GLU A 3 11.64 1.76 16.55
N ARG A 4 11.99 0.64 15.92
CA ARG A 4 11.57 0.36 14.54
C ARG A 4 10.08 -0.02 14.53
N LEU A 5 9.25 0.91 14.10
CA LEU A 5 7.81 0.69 13.89
C LEU A 5 7.53 -0.14 12.63
N ARG A 6 6.42 -0.89 12.68
CA ARG A 6 5.79 -1.54 11.53
C ARG A 6 4.68 -0.66 10.99
N ILE A 7 4.78 -0.24 9.74
CA ILE A 7 3.85 0.71 9.13
C ILE A 7 3.17 0.07 7.92
N ALA A 8 1.83 0.01 7.95
CA ALA A 8 1.02 -0.45 6.83
C ALA A 8 0.45 0.74 6.06
N VAL A 9 0.82 0.87 4.77
CA VAL A 9 0.31 1.89 3.86
C VAL A 9 -0.72 1.29 2.92
N LEU A 10 -1.93 1.83 2.94
CA LEU A 10 -3.07 1.34 2.17
C LEU A 10 -3.37 2.31 1.02
N SER A 11 -3.01 1.94 -0.21
CA SER A 11 -3.36 2.71 -1.40
C SER A 11 -3.78 1.79 -2.52
N ARG A 12 -4.92 2.03 -3.17
CA ARG A 12 -5.39 1.14 -4.26
C ARG A 12 -4.51 1.23 -5.51
N ASN A 13 -4.02 2.42 -5.83
CA ASN A 13 -3.12 2.68 -6.95
C ASN A 13 -1.80 3.22 -6.41
N PHE A 14 -0.74 2.43 -6.52
CA PHE A 14 0.60 2.81 -6.12
C PHE A 14 1.46 2.93 -7.36
N SER A 15 1.28 4.05 -8.08
CA SER A 15 1.93 4.32 -9.34
C SER A 15 2.61 5.69 -9.33
N VAL A 16 3.78 5.80 -9.95
CA VAL A 16 4.49 7.09 -10.10
C VAL A 16 3.79 7.98 -11.15
N THR A 17 2.95 7.38 -12.00
CA THR A 17 2.30 8.01 -13.15
C THR A 17 0.94 8.66 -12.82
N GLY A 18 0.41 8.48 -11.61
CA GLY A 18 -0.81 9.17 -11.19
C GLY A 18 -0.58 10.60 -10.71
N GLY A 19 -1.67 11.25 -10.29
CA GLY A 19 -1.65 12.64 -9.82
C GLY A 19 -0.81 12.86 -8.55
N GLY A 20 -0.74 14.11 -8.08
CA GLY A 20 0.18 14.51 -7.01
C GLY A 20 0.07 13.72 -5.70
N ALA A 21 -1.11 13.21 -5.35
CA ALA A 21 -1.31 12.39 -4.15
C ALA A 21 -0.58 11.04 -4.19
N GLU A 22 -0.47 10.43 -5.37
CA GLU A 22 0.21 9.14 -5.53
C GLU A 22 1.72 9.31 -5.37
N ARG A 23 2.30 10.33 -6.04
CA ARG A 23 3.73 10.66 -5.91
C ARG A 23 4.12 11.03 -4.48
N TYR A 24 3.28 11.80 -3.77
CA TYR A 24 3.53 12.11 -2.37
C TYR A 24 3.57 10.86 -1.50
N SER A 25 2.60 9.96 -1.68
CA SER A 25 2.53 8.70 -0.91
C SER A 25 3.78 7.82 -1.14
N ILE A 26 4.31 7.80 -2.36
CA ILE A 26 5.56 7.10 -2.70
C ILE A 26 6.74 7.72 -1.95
N SER A 27 6.94 9.03 -2.04
CA SER A 27 8.05 9.70 -1.35
C SER A 27 8.03 9.52 0.18
N VAL A 28 6.82 9.48 0.77
CA VAL A 28 6.65 9.22 2.20
C VAL A 28 7.04 7.79 2.55
N VAL A 29 6.62 6.80 1.75
CA VAL A 29 7.01 5.40 1.93
C VAL A 29 8.53 5.23 1.83
N GLU A 30 9.18 5.88 0.87
CA GLU A 30 10.63 5.80 0.68
C GLU A 30 11.40 6.36 1.88
N GLN A 31 10.96 7.50 2.42
CA GLN A 31 11.53 8.10 3.63
C GLN A 31 11.32 7.20 4.86
N LEU A 32 10.12 6.64 5.02
CA LEU A 32 9.80 5.77 6.15
C LEU A 32 10.59 4.45 6.10
N ALA A 33 10.75 3.86 4.91
CA ALA A 33 11.43 2.59 4.72
C ALA A 33 12.93 2.62 5.08
N GLN A 34 13.54 3.81 5.14
CA GLN A 34 14.94 3.95 5.59
C GLN A 34 15.13 3.58 7.06
N GLN A 35 14.09 3.70 7.87
CA GLN A 35 14.16 3.53 9.33
C GLN A 35 13.16 2.50 9.87
N HIS A 36 12.08 2.21 9.13
CA HIS A 36 10.94 1.44 9.57
C HIS A 36 10.62 0.30 8.60
N GLU A 37 9.93 -0.72 9.10
CA GLU A 37 9.41 -1.81 8.27
C GLU A 37 8.09 -1.35 7.63
N VAL A 38 8.10 -1.12 6.31
CA VAL A 38 6.94 -0.59 5.59
C VAL A 38 6.31 -1.67 4.72
N HIS A 39 5.00 -1.87 4.90
CA HIS A 39 4.18 -2.77 4.10
C HIS A 39 3.19 -1.96 3.27
N VAL A 40 3.27 -2.03 1.94
CA VAL A 40 2.34 -1.33 1.03
C VAL A 40 1.31 -2.32 0.50
N PHE A 41 0.03 -2.08 0.77
CA PHE A 41 -1.07 -2.86 0.21
C PHE A 41 -1.72 -2.09 -0.94
N ALA A 42 -1.60 -2.62 -2.16
CA ALA A 42 -2.13 -1.98 -3.36
C ALA A 42 -2.69 -2.96 -4.38
N GLN A 43 -3.67 -2.53 -5.18
CA GLN A 43 -4.20 -3.37 -6.27
C GLN A 43 -3.34 -3.27 -7.52
N THR A 44 -2.85 -2.06 -7.78
CA THR A 44 -1.90 -1.75 -8.85
C THR A 44 -0.60 -1.27 -8.22
N ILE A 45 0.51 -1.94 -8.56
CA ILE A 45 1.86 -1.58 -8.13
C ILE A 45 2.68 -1.34 -9.40
N SER A 46 3.24 -0.14 -9.53
CA SER A 46 4.13 0.22 -10.64
C SER A 46 5.42 0.88 -10.14
N HIS A 47 5.74 0.66 -8.86
CA HIS A 47 6.92 1.20 -8.19
C HIS A 47 7.56 0.07 -7.37
N ASP A 48 8.89 0.01 -7.39
CA ASP A 48 9.68 -0.93 -6.60
C ASP A 48 10.72 -0.14 -5.82
N PHE A 49 10.81 -0.37 -4.51
CA PHE A 49 11.76 0.30 -3.63
C PHE A 49 12.34 -0.68 -2.60
N PRO A 50 13.68 -0.71 -2.43
CA PRO A 50 14.32 -1.61 -1.49
C PRO A 50 13.94 -1.26 -0.03
N GLY A 51 13.56 -2.27 0.75
CA GLY A 51 13.12 -2.10 2.14
C GLY A 51 11.60 -1.93 2.31
N VAL A 52 10.83 -1.93 1.22
CA VAL A 52 9.37 -1.93 1.24
C VAL A 52 8.85 -3.30 0.85
N THR A 53 7.94 -3.84 1.66
CA THR A 53 7.24 -5.08 1.30
C THR A 53 5.93 -4.74 0.61
N TYR A 54 5.81 -5.13 -0.65
CA TYR A 54 4.61 -4.90 -1.44
C TYR A 54 3.64 -6.09 -1.36
N HIS A 55 2.38 -5.79 -1.06
CA HIS A 55 1.30 -6.76 -0.96
C HIS A 55 0.25 -6.44 -2.01
N GLN A 56 0.30 -7.16 -3.14
CA GLN A 56 -0.72 -6.98 -4.17
C GLN A 56 -2.07 -7.50 -3.67
N VAL A 57 -3.10 -6.67 -3.76
CA VAL A 57 -4.49 -7.00 -3.43
C VAL A 57 -5.21 -7.33 -4.73
N PRO A 58 -5.72 -8.56 -4.93
CA PRO A 58 -6.42 -8.89 -6.15
C PRO A 58 -7.68 -8.01 -6.30
N LYS A 59 -8.05 -7.74 -7.54
CA LYS A 59 -9.26 -7.03 -7.91
C LYS A 59 -10.13 -8.00 -8.73
N PRO A 60 -10.90 -8.89 -8.07
CA PRO A 60 -11.60 -9.99 -8.76
C PRO A 60 -12.77 -9.53 -9.64
N LEU A 61 -13.27 -8.31 -9.43
CA LEU A 61 -14.36 -7.74 -10.21
C LEU A 61 -13.88 -6.45 -10.87
N GLU A 62 -14.16 -6.21 -12.15
CA GLU A 62 -13.81 -4.91 -12.76
C GLU A 62 -14.85 -3.84 -12.43
N ARG A 63 -16.12 -4.24 -12.32
CA ARG A 63 -17.27 -3.42 -11.95
C ARG A 63 -18.27 -4.30 -11.15
N PRO A 64 -19.08 -3.71 -10.25
CA PRO A 64 -19.14 -2.30 -9.84
C PRO A 64 -17.97 -1.85 -8.95
N ARG A 65 -17.54 -0.59 -9.10
CA ARG A 65 -16.37 -0.05 -8.38
C ARG A 65 -16.51 -0.07 -6.85
N TRP A 66 -17.74 0.05 -6.33
CA TRP A 66 -18.00 0.07 -4.89
C TRP A 66 -17.76 -1.32 -4.24
N ILE A 67 -18.03 -2.42 -4.95
CA ILE A 67 -17.77 -3.77 -4.45
C ILE A 67 -16.27 -3.98 -4.26
N ASN A 68 -15.48 -3.55 -5.24
CA ASN A 68 -14.02 -3.59 -5.13
C ASN A 68 -13.49 -2.75 -3.96
N GLN A 69 -14.15 -1.63 -3.66
CA GLN A 69 -13.77 -0.77 -2.55
C GLN A 69 -14.04 -1.44 -1.20
N LEU A 70 -15.20 -2.10 -1.05
CA LEU A 70 -15.52 -2.89 0.14
C LEU A 70 -14.58 -4.10 0.28
N TYR A 71 -14.34 -4.81 -0.83
CA TYR A 71 -13.41 -5.95 -0.85
C TYR A 71 -11.99 -5.53 -0.48
N PHE A 72 -11.49 -4.43 -1.06
CA PHE A 72 -10.17 -3.89 -0.73
C PHE A 72 -10.09 -3.56 0.76
N ALA A 73 -11.08 -2.82 1.30
CA ALA A 73 -11.11 -2.45 2.71
C ALA A 73 -11.14 -3.69 3.63
N TRP A 74 -11.93 -4.71 3.30
CA TRP A 74 -11.99 -5.95 4.08
C TRP A 74 -10.69 -6.75 4.02
N LYS A 75 -10.10 -6.91 2.83
CA LYS A 75 -8.85 -7.66 2.62
C LYS A 75 -7.68 -6.98 3.33
N THR A 76 -7.57 -5.66 3.23
CA THR A 76 -6.52 -4.91 3.93
C THR A 76 -6.74 -4.94 5.44
N TRP A 77 -7.97 -4.77 5.92
CA TRP A 77 -8.32 -4.87 7.35
C TRP A 77 -8.02 -6.24 7.96
N ARG A 78 -8.19 -7.31 7.19
CA ARG A 78 -7.81 -8.66 7.60
C ARG A 78 -6.29 -8.84 7.59
N ALA A 79 -5.62 -8.35 6.54
CA ALA A 79 -4.17 -8.48 6.40
C ALA A 79 -3.39 -7.67 7.46
N THR A 80 -3.90 -6.51 7.88
CA THR A 80 -3.28 -5.69 8.93
C THR A 80 -3.49 -6.25 10.34
N ARG A 81 -4.34 -7.28 10.53
CA ARG A 81 -4.52 -7.98 11.82
C ARG A 81 -3.55 -9.12 12.06
N THR A 82 -2.86 -9.57 11.01
CA THR A 82 -1.97 -10.74 11.06
C THR A 82 -0.49 -10.35 11.10
N GLY A 83 -0.15 -9.10 11.43
CA GLY A 83 1.22 -8.56 11.43
C GLY A 83 1.62 -7.89 12.75
#